data_AF-A0A820FTP8-F1
#
_entry.id   AF-A0A820FTP8-F1
#
_cell.length_a   1.000
_cell.length_b   1.000
_cell.length_c   1.000
_cell.angle_alpha   90.00
_cell.angle_beta   90.00
_cell.angle_gamma   90.00
#
_symmetry.space_group_name_H-M   'P 1'
#
loop_
_entity.id
_entity.type
_entity.pdbx_description
1 polymer ?
#
loop_
_entity_poly.entity_id
_entity_poly.type
_entity_poly.pdbx_seq_one_letter_code
_entity_poly.pdbx_strand_id
1 'polypeptide(L)'
;NQILGAISTLLNSTKNLNDDLHRINRESGHYQHSISIEDQQWSIFEKLAQEIDGCIRGVEINQNLLYQQLLLLKERVEDAQSTSSDGAFMWKITNFKEKTMNAKSERYKSIDSPPFYSSQTGYKMCLRLFLNGDNNTRGIHMSLYLVIMQGNYDAILSWPLKLKITFHLLNQLSSENSHSVSFWSKTTSSSFQRPTTDMNIAYGIPKFFPLNVFQQNKDQFVRDNALFIKVETDFLTKMQ
;
A
#
# COMPACT_ATOMS: atom_id res chain seq x y z
N ASN A 1 -35.01 23.67 94.25
CA ASN A 1 -34.95 24.51 93.03
C ASN A 1 -33.90 24.08 92.00
N GLN A 2 -32.65 23.72 92.36
CA GLN A 2 -31.64 23.30 91.37
C GLN A 2 -31.96 21.98 90.63
N ILE A 3 -32.51 20.98 91.31
CA ILE A 3 -32.85 19.66 90.71
C ILE A 3 -33.94 19.80 89.63
N LEU A 4 -35.00 20.56 89.92
CA LEU A 4 -36.07 20.83 88.95
C LEU A 4 -35.57 21.60 87.72
N GLY A 5 -34.61 22.52 87.90
CA GLY A 5 -33.96 23.22 86.78
C GLY A 5 -33.15 22.27 85.90
N ALA A 6 -32.36 21.37 86.49
CA ALA A 6 -31.60 20.36 85.75
C ALA A 6 -32.50 19.38 84.97
N ILE A 7 -33.61 18.95 85.58
CA ILE A 7 -34.61 18.09 84.92
C ILE A 7 -35.23 18.80 83.72
N SER A 8 -35.61 20.08 83.86
CA SER A 8 -36.15 20.88 82.75
C SER A 8 -35.16 21.04 81.60
N THR A 9 -33.89 21.33 81.90
CA THR A 9 -32.83 21.42 80.89
C THR A 9 -32.61 20.10 80.17
N LEU A 10 -32.57 18.98 80.89
CA LEU A 10 -32.46 17.65 80.31
C LEU A 10 -33.64 17.35 79.38
N LEU A 11 -34.87 17.65 79.82
CA LEU A 11 -36.08 17.43 79.03
C LEU A 11 -36.06 18.20 77.70
N ASN A 12 -35.62 19.46 77.74
CA ASN A 12 -35.46 20.29 76.54
C ASN A 12 -34.36 19.76 75.62
N SER A 13 -33.22 19.32 76.17
CA SER A 13 -32.15 18.71 75.39
C SER A 13 -32.59 17.41 74.70
N THR A 14 -33.35 16.55 75.39
CA THR A 14 -33.90 15.32 74.80
C THR A 14 -34.88 15.64 73.68
N LYS A 15 -35.72 16.66 73.84
CA LYS A 15 -36.64 17.11 72.79
C LYS A 15 -35.88 17.64 71.57
N ASN A 16 -34.89 18.50 71.76
CA ASN A 16 -34.06 19.03 70.67
C ASN A 16 -33.34 17.90 69.92
N LEU A 17 -32.79 16.92 70.65
CA LEU A 17 -32.13 15.76 70.04
C LEU A 17 -33.11 14.93 69.22
N ASN A 18 -34.34 14.76 69.69
CA ASN A 18 -35.39 14.05 68.97
C ASN A 18 -35.78 14.79 67.68
N ASP A 19 -35.88 16.12 67.73
CA ASP A 19 -36.17 16.96 66.56
C ASP A 19 -35.02 16.93 65.53
N ASP A 20 -33.76 16.94 66.00
CA ASP A 20 -32.57 16.76 65.17
C ASP A 20 -32.54 15.35 64.52
N LEU A 21 -32.90 14.30 65.27
CA LEU A 21 -33.03 12.93 64.76
C LEU A 21 -34.05 12.86 63.61
N HIS A 22 -35.21 13.49 63.78
CA HIS A 22 -36.23 13.56 62.73
C HIS A 22 -35.79 14.40 61.54
N ARG A 23 -34.97 15.45 61.74
CA ARG A 23 -34.38 16.22 60.63
C ARG A 23 -33.40 15.35 59.83
N ILE A 24 -32.45 14.72 60.51
CA ILE A 24 -31.45 13.84 59.89
C ILE A 24 -32.11 12.68 59.15
N ASN A 25 -33.17 12.08 59.71
CA ASN A 25 -33.87 10.98 59.05
C ASN A 25 -34.58 11.42 57.76
N ARG A 26 -35.11 12.65 57.71
CA ARG A 26 -35.68 13.22 56.48
C ARG A 26 -34.59 13.51 55.44
N GLU A 27 -33.50 14.13 55.85
CA GLU A 27 -32.34 14.41 54.98
C GLU A 27 -31.76 13.11 54.41
N SER A 28 -31.59 12.08 55.24
CA SER A 28 -31.16 10.74 54.82
C SER A 28 -32.07 10.14 53.75
N GLY A 29 -33.39 10.26 53.92
CA GLY A 29 -34.37 9.84 52.91
C GLY A 29 -34.24 10.59 51.58
N HIS A 30 -33.95 11.90 51.62
CA HIS A 30 -33.69 12.68 50.42
C HIS A 30 -32.40 12.26 49.71
N TYR A 31 -31.31 12.05 50.43
CA TYR A 31 -30.06 11.55 49.84
C TYR A 31 -30.24 10.16 49.22
N GLN A 32 -30.96 9.25 49.88
CA GLN A 32 -31.26 7.93 49.34
C GLN A 32 -32.03 8.01 48.01
N HIS A 33 -32.98 8.94 47.91
CA HIS A 33 -33.73 9.16 46.68
C HIS A 33 -32.85 9.74 45.56
N SER A 34 -32.00 10.74 45.87
CA SER A 34 -31.07 11.31 44.90
C SER A 34 -30.07 10.28 44.36
N ILE A 35 -29.50 9.43 45.24
CA ILE A 35 -28.62 8.32 44.85
C ILE A 35 -29.33 7.37 43.88
N SER A 36 -30.60 7.02 44.16
CA SER A 36 -31.40 6.16 43.29
C SER A 36 -31.60 6.75 41.88
N ILE A 37 -31.78 8.07 41.77
CA ILE A 37 -31.88 8.77 40.48
C ILE A 37 -30.53 8.74 39.74
N GLU A 38 -29.42 9.00 40.44
CA GLU A 38 -28.08 8.96 39.86
C GLU A 38 -27.73 7.54 39.37
N ASP A 39 -28.07 6.49 40.13
CA ASP A 39 -27.88 5.09 39.72
C ASP A 39 -28.67 4.76 38.44
N GLN A 40 -29.90 5.26 38.32
CA GLN A 40 -30.71 5.11 37.10
C GLN A 40 -30.08 5.82 35.91
N GLN A 41 -29.59 7.06 36.10
CA GLN A 41 -28.89 7.81 35.05
C GLN A 41 -27.60 7.12 34.63
N TRP A 42 -26.84 6.59 35.59
CA TRP A 42 -25.62 5.85 35.32
C TRP A 42 -25.89 4.60 34.50
N SER A 43 -26.94 3.84 34.81
CA SER A 43 -27.34 2.66 34.02
C SER A 43 -27.69 3.01 32.57
N ILE A 44 -28.30 4.17 32.32
CA ILE A 44 -28.57 4.65 30.96
C ILE A 44 -27.26 5.01 30.26
N PHE A 45 -26.36 5.72 30.94
CA PHE A 45 -25.06 6.11 30.39
C PHE A 45 -24.22 4.88 30.04
N GLU A 46 -24.22 3.85 30.88
CA GLU A 46 -23.49 2.61 30.65
C GLU A 46 -24.01 1.86 29.41
N LYS A 47 -25.34 1.79 29.23
CA LYS A 47 -25.94 1.22 28.01
C LYS A 47 -25.55 2.01 26.76
N LEU A 48 -25.58 3.34 26.83
CA LEU A 48 -25.20 4.19 25.70
C LEU A 48 -23.72 4.02 25.34
N ALA A 49 -22.85 3.94 26.36
CA ALA A 49 -21.43 3.68 26.15
C ALA A 49 -21.20 2.33 25.45
N GLN A 50 -21.93 1.28 25.84
CA GLN A 50 -21.86 -0.03 25.18
C GLN A 50 -22.33 0.01 23.72
N GLU A 51 -23.39 0.76 23.42
CA GLU A 51 -23.87 0.96 22.04
C GLU A 51 -22.85 1.72 21.18
N ILE A 52 -22.26 2.80 21.70
CA ILE A 52 -21.20 3.56 21.03
C ILE A 52 -20.00 2.66 20.72
N ASP A 53 -19.57 1.87 21.69
CA ASP A 53 -18.50 0.88 21.54
C ASP A 53 -18.80 -0.14 20.44
N GLY A 54 -20.04 -0.62 20.37
CA GLY A 54 -20.51 -1.48 19.29
C GLY A 54 -20.42 -0.79 17.93
N CYS A 55 -20.80 0.48 17.86
CA CYS A 55 -20.73 1.28 16.64
C CYS A 55 -19.28 1.50 16.19
N ILE A 56 -18.37 1.85 17.10
CA ILE A 56 -16.94 2.04 16.81
C ILE A 56 -16.34 0.76 16.24
N ARG A 57 -16.57 -0.39 16.88
CA ARG A 57 -16.10 -1.69 16.36
C ARG A 57 -16.66 -1.98 14.97
N GLY A 58 -17.92 -1.66 14.73
CA GLY A 58 -18.55 -1.81 13.41
C GLY A 58 -17.88 -0.94 12.34
N VAL A 59 -17.57 0.32 12.67
CA VAL A 59 -16.86 1.24 11.77
C VAL A 59 -15.46 0.73 11.44
N GLU A 60 -14.70 0.26 12.44
CA GLU A 60 -13.35 -0.28 12.23
C GLU A 60 -13.36 -1.50 11.30
N ILE A 61 -14.30 -2.43 11.48
CA ILE A 61 -14.45 -3.60 10.61
C ILE A 61 -14.76 -3.16 9.17
N ASN A 62 -15.70 -2.22 9.01
CA ASN A 62 -16.07 -1.70 7.69
C ASN A 62 -14.92 -0.97 6.99
N GLN A 63 -14.14 -0.18 7.74
CA GLN A 63 -12.96 0.51 7.22
C GLN A 63 -11.90 -0.48 6.74
N ASN A 64 -11.65 -1.54 7.51
CA ASN A 64 -10.73 -2.60 7.12
C ASN A 64 -11.21 -3.34 5.86
N LEU A 65 -12.50 -3.69 5.79
CA LEU A 65 -13.08 -4.33 4.61
C LEU A 65 -12.96 -3.45 3.36
N LEU A 66 -13.26 -2.16 3.48
CA LEU A 66 -13.15 -1.20 2.39
C LEU A 66 -11.69 -1.07 1.91
N TYR A 67 -10.73 -1.06 2.83
CA TYR A 67 -9.31 -1.04 2.49
C TYR A 67 -8.88 -2.29 1.71
N GLN A 68 -9.33 -3.47 2.13
CA GLN A 68 -9.07 -4.73 1.41
C GLN A 68 -9.70 -4.73 0.01
N GLN A 69 -10.94 -4.24 -0.11
CA GLN A 69 -11.60 -4.10 -1.41
C GLN A 69 -10.87 -3.12 -2.34
N LEU A 70 -10.34 -2.01 -1.79
CA LEU A 70 -9.55 -1.04 -2.55
C LEU A 70 -8.25 -1.66 -3.08
N LEU A 71 -7.56 -2.47 -2.28
CA LEU A 71 -6.35 -3.18 -2.72
C LEU A 71 -6.66 -4.16 -3.86
N LEU A 72 -7.74 -4.93 -3.74
CA LEU A 72 -8.19 -5.86 -4.78
C LEU A 72 -8.60 -5.13 -6.07
N LEU A 73 -9.29 -3.99 -5.96
CA LEU A 73 -9.66 -3.17 -7.10
C LEU A 73 -8.42 -2.60 -7.80
N LYS A 74 -7.44 -2.14 -7.01
CA LYS A 74 -6.18 -1.63 -7.55
C LYS A 74 -5.44 -2.71 -8.34
N GLU A 75 -5.33 -3.92 -7.78
CA GLU A 75 -4.73 -5.06 -8.48
C GLU A 75 -5.47 -5.38 -9.79
N ARG A 76 -6.81 -5.44 -9.76
CA ARG A 76 -7.62 -5.69 -10.96
C ARG A 76 -7.46 -4.61 -12.03
N VAL A 77 -7.35 -3.34 -11.64
CA VAL A 77 -7.13 -2.23 -12.58
C VAL A 77 -5.73 -2.34 -13.20
N GLU A 78 -4.72 -2.68 -12.41
CA GLU A 78 -3.36 -2.89 -12.90
C GLU A 78 -3.30 -4.09 -13.87
N ASP A 79 -3.95 -5.20 -13.54
CA ASP A 79 -4.07 -6.37 -14.43
C ASP A 79 -4.81 -6.03 -15.74
N ALA A 80 -5.85 -5.18 -15.68
CA ALA A 80 -6.64 -4.79 -16.85
C ALA A 80 -5.93 -3.79 -17.78
N GLN A 81 -5.00 -2.97 -17.26
CA GLN A 81 -4.32 -1.93 -18.04
C GLN A 81 -3.03 -2.41 -18.72
N SER A 82 -2.56 -3.61 -18.41
CA SER A 82 -1.16 -3.96 -18.59
C SER A 82 -0.85 -4.91 -19.76
N THR A 83 -1.84 -5.33 -20.55
CA THR A 83 -1.59 -6.09 -21.79
C THR A 83 -2.20 -5.35 -22.98
N SER A 84 -1.36 -4.77 -23.84
CA SER A 84 -1.84 -4.34 -25.16
C SER A 84 -2.09 -5.58 -26.03
N SER A 85 -3.08 -5.49 -26.92
CA SER A 85 -3.52 -6.61 -27.78
C SER A 85 -2.44 -7.17 -28.71
N ASP A 86 -1.29 -6.50 -28.82
CA ASP A 86 -0.13 -6.87 -29.63
C ASP A 86 0.99 -7.58 -28.83
N GLY A 87 0.77 -7.90 -27.54
CA GLY A 87 1.78 -8.60 -26.72
C GLY A 87 2.95 -7.71 -26.30
N ALA A 88 2.79 -6.39 -26.40
CA ALA A 88 3.72 -5.41 -25.87
C ALA A 88 3.27 -4.84 -24.52
N PHE A 89 4.19 -4.22 -23.81
CA PHE A 89 3.90 -3.38 -22.65
C PHE A 89 4.60 -2.04 -22.80
N MET A 90 3.86 -0.96 -22.53
CA MET A 90 4.34 0.41 -22.61
C MET A 90 4.41 1.02 -21.21
N TRP A 91 5.60 1.39 -20.77
CA TRP A 91 5.82 2.04 -19.50
C TRP A 91 6.10 3.52 -19.67
N LYS A 92 5.16 4.36 -19.22
CA LYS A 92 5.35 5.81 -19.08
C LYS A 92 5.95 6.14 -17.71
N ILE A 93 7.22 6.56 -17.71
CA ILE A 93 7.91 7.03 -16.50
C ILE A 93 7.67 8.53 -16.35
N THR A 94 6.70 8.93 -15.53
CA THR A 94 6.46 10.33 -15.15
C THR A 94 7.43 10.82 -14.06
N ASN A 95 7.45 12.13 -13.80
CA ASN A 95 8.31 12.77 -12.79
C ASN A 95 9.80 12.42 -13.00
N PHE A 96 10.23 12.37 -14.26
CA PHE A 96 11.55 11.89 -14.65
C PHE A 96 12.69 12.67 -13.99
N LYS A 97 12.57 14.00 -13.89
CA LYS A 97 13.57 14.86 -13.24
C LYS A 97 13.81 14.45 -11.78
N GLU A 98 12.75 14.26 -11.00
CA GLU A 98 12.83 13.88 -9.59
C GLU A 98 13.43 12.47 -9.43
N LYS A 99 12.92 11.50 -10.21
CA LYS A 99 13.43 10.11 -10.19
C LYS A 99 14.92 10.05 -10.57
N THR A 100 15.35 10.88 -11.52
CA THR A 100 16.77 11.00 -11.89
C THR A 100 17.61 11.58 -10.75
N MET A 101 17.12 12.61 -10.06
CA MET A 101 17.81 13.18 -8.90
C MET A 101 17.95 12.14 -7.78
N ASN A 102 16.86 11.44 -7.46
CA ASN A 102 16.84 10.38 -6.45
C ASN A 102 17.78 9.21 -6.79
N ALA A 103 17.92 8.85 -8.07
CA ALA A 103 18.85 7.83 -8.53
C ALA A 103 20.31 8.29 -8.42
N LYS A 104 20.60 9.56 -8.71
CA LYS A 104 21.95 10.14 -8.60
C LYS A 104 22.39 10.34 -7.15
N SER A 105 21.46 10.68 -6.25
CA SER A 105 21.71 10.81 -4.82
C SER A 105 21.68 9.48 -4.06
N GLU A 106 21.47 8.36 -4.75
CA GLU A 106 21.30 7.01 -4.20
C GLU A 106 20.14 6.83 -3.20
N ARG A 107 19.22 7.81 -3.10
CA ARG A 107 18.01 7.69 -2.27
C ARG A 107 17.11 6.55 -2.75
N TYR A 108 16.92 6.46 -4.07
CA TYR A 108 16.19 5.37 -4.72
C TYR A 108 16.96 4.93 -5.97
N LYS A 109 17.65 3.79 -5.89
CA LYS A 109 18.58 3.32 -6.94
C LYS A 109 17.88 2.84 -8.21
N SER A 110 16.68 2.31 -8.07
CA SER A 110 15.87 1.77 -9.16
C SER A 110 14.40 2.09 -8.99
N ILE A 111 13.66 2.00 -10.08
CA ILE A 111 12.21 2.09 -10.12
C ILE A 111 11.64 0.87 -10.83
N ASP A 112 10.48 0.42 -10.38
CA ASP A 112 9.76 -0.70 -10.99
C ASP A 112 8.56 -0.19 -11.79
N SER A 113 8.27 -0.86 -12.91
CA SER A 113 7.03 -0.64 -13.66
C SER A 113 5.85 -1.28 -12.91
N PRO A 114 4.63 -0.86 -13.23
CA PRO A 114 3.46 -1.70 -12.95
C PRO A 114 3.67 -3.12 -13.51
N PRO A 115 3.09 -4.15 -12.87
CA PRO A 115 3.07 -5.49 -13.42
C PRO A 115 2.37 -5.51 -14.78
N PHE A 116 2.76 -6.44 -15.63
CA PHE A 116 2.15 -6.72 -16.92
C PHE A 116 2.24 -8.21 -17.27
N TYR A 117 1.41 -8.63 -18.21
CA TYR A 117 1.35 -10.02 -18.64
C TYR A 117 1.80 -10.18 -20.08
N SER A 118 2.52 -11.27 -20.37
CA SER A 118 2.89 -11.62 -21.76
C SER A 118 1.69 -11.91 -22.66
N SER A 119 0.54 -12.25 -22.08
CA SER A 119 -0.76 -12.48 -22.74
C SER A 119 -1.86 -12.49 -21.67
N GLN A 120 -3.14 -12.54 -22.07
CA GLN A 120 -4.30 -12.53 -21.15
C GLN A 120 -4.22 -13.58 -20.02
N THR A 121 -3.61 -14.73 -20.28
CA THR A 121 -3.38 -15.83 -19.31
C THR A 121 -1.89 -16.20 -19.25
N GLY A 122 -1.01 -15.22 -19.47
CA GLY A 122 0.43 -15.40 -19.62
C GLY A 122 1.24 -15.23 -18.34
N TYR A 123 2.55 -15.07 -18.50
CA TYR A 123 3.48 -14.85 -17.39
C TYR A 123 3.32 -13.43 -16.85
N LYS A 124 3.24 -13.28 -15.51
CA LYS A 124 3.26 -11.97 -14.83
C LYS A 124 4.71 -11.48 -14.73
N MET A 125 4.96 -10.23 -15.12
CA MET A 125 6.29 -9.64 -15.18
C MET A 125 6.24 -8.16 -14.79
N CYS A 126 7.38 -7.58 -14.43
CA CYS A 126 7.57 -6.14 -14.41
C CYS A 126 8.97 -5.77 -14.92
N LEU A 127 9.20 -4.48 -15.18
CA LEU A 127 10.50 -3.95 -15.54
C LEU A 127 11.12 -3.26 -14.33
N ARG A 128 12.44 -3.42 -14.15
CA ARG A 128 13.23 -2.69 -13.18
C ARG A 128 14.27 -1.83 -13.88
N LEU A 129 14.18 -0.52 -13.71
CA LEU A 129 15.06 0.47 -14.35
C LEU A 129 15.95 1.16 -13.32
N PHE A 130 17.26 1.18 -13.60
CA PHE A 130 18.24 1.98 -12.89
C PHE A 130 18.62 3.17 -13.78
N LEU A 131 18.01 4.33 -13.50
CA LEU A 131 18.22 5.56 -14.25
C LEU A 131 19.66 6.07 -14.20
N ASN A 132 20.41 5.74 -13.16
CA ASN A 132 21.81 6.10 -12.99
C ASN A 132 22.74 4.87 -13.07
N GLY A 133 22.26 3.77 -13.65
CA GLY A 133 23.01 2.53 -13.80
C GLY A 133 23.11 1.67 -12.54
N ASP A 134 23.39 0.40 -12.75
CA ASP A 134 23.51 -0.61 -11.70
C ASP A 134 24.95 -1.13 -11.59
N ASN A 135 25.35 -1.46 -10.36
CA ASN A 135 26.67 -2.02 -10.03
C ASN A 135 27.84 -1.29 -10.74
N ASN A 136 28.62 -2.02 -11.54
CA ASN A 136 29.81 -1.52 -12.25
C ASN A 136 29.49 -0.56 -13.41
N THR A 137 28.21 -0.32 -13.72
CA THR A 137 27.77 0.59 -14.79
C THR A 137 27.19 1.90 -14.26
N ARG A 138 27.20 2.08 -12.93
CA ARG A 138 26.67 3.27 -12.25
C ARG A 138 27.33 4.55 -12.77
N GLY A 139 26.50 5.55 -13.07
CA GLY A 139 26.91 6.85 -13.62
C GLY A 139 27.33 6.82 -15.09
N ILE A 140 27.39 5.65 -15.73
CA ILE A 140 27.87 5.51 -17.12
C ILE A 140 26.74 5.06 -18.06
N HIS A 141 25.91 4.10 -17.67
CA HIS A 141 24.79 3.60 -18.47
C HIS A 141 23.49 3.58 -17.67
N MET A 142 22.34 3.68 -18.33
CA MET A 142 21.09 3.17 -17.78
C MET A 142 21.12 1.65 -17.83
N SER A 143 20.55 1.00 -16.80
CA SER A 143 20.41 -0.46 -16.75
C SER A 143 18.93 -0.81 -16.69
N LEU A 144 18.51 -1.78 -17.49
CA LEU A 144 17.12 -2.20 -17.59
C LEU A 144 17.01 -3.72 -17.48
N TYR A 145 16.09 -4.17 -16.63
CA TYR A 145 15.91 -5.57 -16.30
C TYR A 145 14.44 -5.98 -16.37
N LEU A 146 14.19 -7.23 -16.74
CA LEU A 146 12.92 -7.93 -16.59
C LEU A 146 12.91 -8.65 -15.25
N VAL A 147 11.77 -8.63 -14.57
CA VAL A 147 11.50 -9.38 -13.36
C VAL A 147 10.30 -10.25 -13.62
N ILE A 148 10.42 -11.56 -13.43
CA ILE A 148 9.27 -12.47 -13.42
C ILE A 148 8.65 -12.40 -12.03
N MET A 149 7.32 -12.23 -12.00
CA MET A 149 6.54 -12.18 -10.76
C MET A 149 5.69 -13.44 -10.64
N GLN A 150 5.33 -13.81 -9.43
CA GLN A 150 4.36 -14.89 -9.21
C GLN A 150 3.00 -14.51 -9.82
N GLY A 151 2.51 -15.36 -10.73
CA GLY A 151 1.29 -15.13 -11.49
C GLY A 151 0.18 -16.14 -11.19
N ASN A 152 -1.06 -15.75 -11.44
CA ASN A 152 -2.25 -16.58 -11.23
C ASN A 152 -2.28 -17.84 -12.11
N TYR A 153 -1.58 -17.81 -13.25
CA TYR A 153 -1.56 -18.89 -14.25
C TYR A 153 -0.28 -19.74 -14.18
N ASP A 154 0.62 -19.50 -13.23
CA ASP A 154 1.94 -20.16 -13.18
C ASP A 154 1.88 -21.70 -13.16
N ALA A 155 0.80 -22.27 -12.62
CA ALA A 155 0.59 -23.72 -12.54
C ALA A 155 0.33 -24.39 -13.90
N ILE A 156 -0.17 -23.63 -14.90
CA ILE A 156 -0.49 -24.14 -16.23
C ILE A 156 0.48 -23.66 -17.31
N LEU A 157 1.39 -22.74 -16.96
CA LEU A 157 2.41 -22.22 -17.86
C LEU A 157 3.62 -23.15 -17.95
N SER A 158 4.34 -23.06 -19.07
CA SER A 158 5.57 -23.84 -19.28
C SER A 158 6.76 -23.19 -18.58
N TRP A 159 7.59 -23.99 -17.91
CA TRP A 159 8.79 -23.51 -17.24
C TRP A 159 10.03 -24.31 -17.63
N PRO A 160 11.23 -23.71 -17.63
CA PRO A 160 11.50 -22.27 -17.44
C PRO A 160 10.95 -21.40 -18.59
N LEU A 161 10.86 -20.09 -18.38
CA LEU A 161 10.40 -19.12 -19.37
C LEU A 161 11.24 -19.23 -20.65
N LYS A 162 10.59 -19.28 -21.81
CA LYS A 162 11.20 -19.42 -23.15
C LYS A 162 10.65 -18.38 -24.11
N LEU A 163 11.11 -17.14 -23.95
CA LEU A 163 10.68 -15.99 -24.75
C LEU A 163 11.90 -15.23 -25.28
N LYS A 164 11.75 -14.62 -26.46
CA LYS A 164 12.59 -13.49 -26.86
C LYS A 164 12.00 -12.24 -26.23
N ILE A 165 12.82 -11.49 -25.53
CA ILE A 165 12.42 -10.23 -24.89
C ILE A 165 13.15 -9.10 -25.61
N THR A 166 12.42 -8.10 -26.06
CA THR A 166 12.99 -6.89 -26.67
C THR A 166 12.64 -5.68 -25.83
N PHE A 167 13.65 -4.95 -25.37
CA PHE A 167 13.47 -3.66 -24.71
C PHE A 167 13.67 -2.53 -25.69
N HIS A 168 12.85 -1.49 -25.57
CA HIS A 168 12.97 -0.27 -26.35
C HIS A 168 12.98 0.95 -25.44
N LEU A 169 13.95 1.84 -25.66
CA LEU A 169 13.93 3.21 -25.18
C LEU A 169 13.39 4.09 -26.30
N LEU A 170 12.18 4.61 -26.13
CA LEU A 170 11.50 5.29 -27.23
C LEU A 170 12.01 6.71 -27.43
N ASN A 171 12.36 7.00 -28.68
CA ASN A 171 12.58 8.36 -29.13
C ASN A 171 11.20 8.99 -29.46
N GLN A 172 10.88 10.09 -28.80
CA GLN A 172 9.58 10.77 -28.87
C GLN A 172 9.48 11.76 -30.04
N LEU A 173 10.55 11.93 -30.84
CA LEU A 173 10.54 12.74 -32.07
C LEU A 173 10.48 11.87 -33.33
N SER A 174 11.19 10.74 -33.33
CA SER A 174 11.18 9.77 -34.43
C SER A 174 11.24 8.36 -33.87
N SER A 175 10.18 7.58 -34.10
CA SER A 175 10.10 6.19 -33.63
C SER A 175 11.23 5.32 -34.18
N GLU A 176 11.72 5.60 -35.39
CA GLU A 176 12.82 4.88 -36.05
C GLU A 176 14.16 5.03 -35.31
N ASN A 177 14.34 6.13 -34.59
CA ASN A 177 15.55 6.41 -33.81
C ASN A 177 15.45 5.89 -32.35
N SER A 178 14.47 5.03 -32.06
CA SER A 178 14.35 4.38 -30.76
C SER A 178 15.46 3.34 -30.57
N HIS A 179 16.03 3.28 -29.38
CA HIS A 179 17.07 2.30 -29.08
C HIS A 179 16.44 0.97 -28.65
N SER A 180 16.83 -0.13 -29.30
CA SER A 180 16.23 -1.45 -29.06
C SER A 180 17.30 -2.51 -28.80
N VAL A 181 17.09 -3.36 -27.79
CA VAL A 181 17.97 -4.49 -27.47
C VAL A 181 17.14 -5.73 -27.16
N SER A 182 17.44 -6.83 -27.84
CA SER A 182 16.78 -8.12 -27.60
C SER A 182 17.71 -9.11 -26.89
N PHE A 183 17.13 -9.98 -26.07
CA PHE A 183 17.79 -11.16 -25.54
C PHE A 183 16.81 -12.33 -25.41
N TRP A 184 17.36 -13.54 -25.36
CA TRP A 184 16.58 -14.75 -25.10
C TRP A 184 16.62 -15.08 -23.61
N SER A 185 15.50 -15.53 -23.07
CA SER A 185 15.45 -16.05 -21.70
C SER A 185 16.43 -17.23 -21.54
N LYS A 186 17.27 -17.15 -20.50
CA LYS A 186 18.29 -18.18 -20.24
C LYS A 186 17.72 -19.25 -19.33
N THR A 187 17.35 -20.39 -19.89
CA THR A 187 16.72 -21.50 -19.14
C THR A 187 17.55 -22.06 -17.99
N THR A 188 18.86 -21.80 -17.97
CA THR A 188 19.78 -22.19 -16.89
C THR A 188 19.81 -21.20 -15.72
N SER A 189 19.29 -19.99 -15.90
CA SER A 189 19.27 -18.97 -14.85
C SER A 189 18.04 -19.12 -13.96
N SER A 190 18.23 -18.91 -12.66
CA SER A 190 17.15 -18.91 -11.67
C SER A 190 16.09 -17.82 -11.95
N SER A 191 16.48 -16.72 -12.59
CA SER A 191 15.59 -15.62 -12.98
C SER A 191 14.41 -16.04 -13.84
N PHE A 192 14.57 -17.11 -14.62
CA PHE A 192 13.57 -17.60 -15.58
C PHE A 192 12.85 -18.87 -15.13
N GLN A 193 13.09 -19.34 -13.90
CA GLN A 193 12.38 -20.48 -13.34
C GLN A 193 11.00 -20.06 -12.84
N ARG A 194 10.14 -21.04 -12.57
CA ARG A 194 8.85 -20.80 -11.94
C ARG A 194 9.06 -20.04 -10.62
N PRO A 195 8.41 -18.89 -10.41
CA PRO A 195 8.52 -18.14 -9.17
C PRO A 195 8.12 -18.97 -7.95
N THR A 196 8.96 -18.93 -6.93
CA THR A 196 8.68 -19.46 -5.59
C THR A 196 8.45 -18.35 -4.55
N THR A 197 8.61 -17.10 -4.98
CA THR A 197 8.44 -15.86 -4.22
C THR A 197 7.77 -14.83 -5.12
N ASP A 198 7.30 -13.71 -4.56
CA ASP A 198 6.60 -12.65 -5.31
C ASP A 198 7.35 -12.18 -6.56
N MET A 199 8.69 -12.11 -6.47
CA MET A 199 9.58 -11.70 -7.57
C MET A 199 10.81 -12.60 -7.65
N ASN A 200 11.18 -12.99 -8.86
CA ASN A 200 12.46 -13.60 -9.15
C ASN A 200 13.60 -12.56 -9.16
N ILE A 201 14.85 -13.03 -9.20
CA ILE A 201 16.02 -12.18 -9.43
C ILE A 201 15.91 -11.53 -10.82
N ALA A 202 16.06 -10.21 -10.88
CA ALA A 202 15.99 -9.45 -12.12
C ALA A 202 17.06 -9.90 -13.14
N TYR A 203 16.69 -9.96 -14.43
CA TYR A 203 17.57 -10.32 -15.53
C TYR A 203 17.43 -9.36 -16.70
N GLY A 204 18.53 -8.92 -17.30
CA GLY A 204 18.47 -7.94 -18.39
C GLY A 204 19.83 -7.39 -18.78
N ILE A 205 19.85 -6.10 -19.11
CA ILE A 205 20.95 -5.43 -19.80
C ILE A 205 21.55 -4.34 -18.90
N PRO A 206 22.67 -4.60 -18.19
CA PRO A 206 23.33 -3.60 -17.35
C PRO A 206 23.79 -2.35 -18.12
N LYS A 207 24.25 -2.54 -19.35
CA LYS A 207 24.67 -1.46 -20.26
C LYS A 207 23.59 -1.18 -21.31
N PHE A 208 22.36 -0.92 -20.87
CA PHE A 208 21.23 -0.76 -21.78
C PHE A 208 21.39 0.48 -22.65
N PHE A 209 21.65 1.66 -22.07
CA PHE A 209 21.84 2.87 -22.86
C PHE A 209 22.88 3.82 -22.24
N PRO A 210 23.87 4.33 -22.99
CA PRO A 210 24.90 5.22 -22.44
C PRO A 210 24.30 6.55 -21.93
N LEU A 211 24.65 6.92 -20.70
CA LEU A 211 24.12 8.14 -20.07
C LEU A 211 24.65 9.41 -20.73
N ASN A 212 25.89 9.42 -21.22
CA ASN A 212 26.44 10.56 -21.96
C ASN A 212 25.63 10.86 -23.24
N VAL A 213 25.33 9.83 -24.04
CA VAL A 213 24.50 9.93 -25.25
C VAL A 213 23.09 10.37 -24.89
N PHE A 214 22.53 9.81 -23.81
CA PHE A 214 21.21 10.22 -23.32
C PHE A 214 21.18 11.70 -22.92
N GLN A 215 22.18 12.21 -22.20
CA GLN A 215 22.21 13.63 -21.80
C GLN A 215 22.35 14.56 -23.00
N GLN A 216 23.15 14.18 -24.01
CA GLN A 216 23.35 14.96 -25.23
C GLN A 216 22.08 15.07 -26.09
N ASN A 217 21.23 14.04 -26.07
CA ASN A 217 20.04 13.93 -26.91
C ASN A 217 18.75 13.85 -26.07
N LYS A 218 18.77 14.44 -24.87
CA LYS A 218 17.73 14.22 -23.84
C LYS A 218 16.34 14.66 -24.29
N ASP A 219 16.27 15.73 -25.06
CA ASP A 219 15.05 16.29 -25.67
C ASP A 219 14.35 15.31 -26.63
N GLN A 220 15.10 14.39 -27.24
CA GLN A 220 14.54 13.36 -28.10
C GLN A 220 13.86 12.24 -27.30
N PHE A 221 14.34 11.97 -26.07
CA PHE A 221 13.83 10.87 -25.24
C PHE A 221 12.90 11.33 -24.12
N VAL A 222 12.98 12.58 -23.68
CA VAL A 222 12.22 13.12 -22.54
C VAL A 222 11.43 14.35 -22.95
N ARG A 223 10.10 14.23 -22.91
CA ARG A 223 9.15 15.34 -23.10
C ARG A 223 8.12 15.32 -21.98
N ASP A 224 7.63 16.50 -21.59
CA ASP A 224 6.65 16.68 -20.51
C ASP A 224 7.04 15.96 -19.21
N ASN A 225 8.34 16.01 -18.88
CA ASN A 225 8.93 15.33 -17.72
C ASN A 225 8.66 13.82 -17.68
N ALA A 226 8.52 13.20 -18.86
CA ALA A 226 8.24 11.78 -19.03
C ALA A 226 9.20 11.09 -20.01
N LEU A 227 9.54 9.84 -19.68
CA LEU A 227 10.31 8.91 -20.52
C LEU A 227 9.41 7.69 -20.83
N PHE A 228 9.61 7.03 -21.97
CA PHE A 228 8.86 5.83 -22.33
C PHE A 228 9.79 4.65 -22.60
N ILE A 229 9.45 3.51 -22.00
CA ILE A 229 10.09 2.21 -22.26
C ILE A 229 9.02 1.27 -22.79
N LYS A 230 9.29 0.60 -23.90
CA LYS A 230 8.46 -0.49 -24.41
C LYS A 230 9.17 -1.81 -24.17
N VAL A 231 8.43 -2.87 -23.88
CA VAL A 231 8.91 -4.24 -23.95
C VAL A 231 7.99 -5.06 -24.83
N GLU A 232 8.58 -5.90 -25.68
CA GLU A 232 7.90 -6.85 -26.52
C GLU A 232 8.36 -8.26 -26.15
N THR A 233 7.42 -9.20 -26.12
CA THR A 233 7.72 -10.60 -25.85
C THR A 233 7.23 -11.51 -26.97
N ASP A 234 8.17 -12.19 -27.62
CA ASP A 234 7.86 -13.17 -28.66
C ASP A 234 8.00 -14.59 -28.11
N PHE A 235 6.96 -15.40 -28.29
CA PHE A 235 7.03 -16.83 -28.03
C PHE A 235 7.91 -17.50 -29.08
N LEU A 236 8.67 -18.51 -28.68
CA LEU A 236 9.22 -19.47 -29.63
C LEU A 236 8.05 -20.22 -30.27
N THR A 237 7.50 -19.69 -31.36
CA THR A 237 6.65 -20.48 -32.24
C THR A 237 7.53 -21.61 -32.73
N LYS A 238 7.22 -22.86 -32.34
CA LYS A 238 7.77 -24.00 -33.06
C LYS A 238 7.38 -23.78 -34.52
N MET A 239 8.34 -23.53 -35.40
CA MET A 239 8.12 -23.78 -36.82
C MET A 239 7.74 -25.26 -36.90
N GLN A 240 6.45 -25.52 -37.15
CA GLN A 240 5.96 -26.84 -37.54
C GLN A 240 6.44 -27.12 -38.96
#